data_AF-A0A7C1BM70-F1
#
_entry.id   AF-A0A7C1BM70-F1
#
_cell.length_a   1.000
_cell.length_b   1.000
_cell.length_c   1.000
_cell.angle_alpha   90.00
_cell.angle_beta   90.00
_cell.angle_gamma   90.00
#
_symmetry.space_group_name_H-M   'P 1'
#
loop_
_entity.id
_entity.type
_entity.pdbx_description
1 polymer ?
#
loop_
_entity_poly.entity_id
_entity_poly.type
_entity_poly.pdbx_seq_one_letter_code
_entity_poly.pdbx_strand_id
1 'polypeptide(L)'
;MTYAIGLSAAGHNAIITDLRVTFHDGKKVAGKNTSLKSGILFPTCIFARVGNVEHSRIFIRQARNALSYPTDSNAIWKEFEDFATAYSYPIDPRLQFKLLLSTQRQRQKQAEFFVLDSSTRSIQPTKSIITLGSGKSILDQLVLKNYRAVIDALMEKSKDRPFHNEMYPYLFCMWLTQLTKSFERVKLEEAGVGGVFHFIFHGPQGEYTQKPAFYVLFDLDKQNNQVFWWQYRVCYVEDMLVVDEMIPPRQDNKWLRGAQNRTVIVDRDSVQNETTGLHIAGQDDWEETVNSAIEDQPLYYFCGLAFTNPAHRDKGFVFHMTNTDKYIISDEGIEHDGFNKKIAEILSDT
;
A
#
# COMPACT_ATOMS: atom_id res chain seq x y z
N MET A 1 -7.32 -9.79 -8.83
CA MET A 1 -8.19 -8.67 -8.41
C MET A 1 -7.34 -7.70 -7.61
N THR A 2 -7.55 -6.40 -7.79
CA THR A 2 -6.62 -5.35 -7.34
C THR A 2 -7.33 -4.01 -7.28
N TYR A 3 -6.90 -3.14 -6.38
CA TYR A 3 -7.09 -1.70 -6.49
C TYR A 3 -5.75 -0.98 -6.51
N ALA A 4 -5.51 -0.20 -7.55
CA ALA A 4 -4.30 0.60 -7.71
C ALA A 4 -4.67 2.07 -7.85
N ILE A 5 -3.94 2.95 -7.18
CA ILE A 5 -4.16 4.40 -7.19
C ILE A 5 -2.86 5.10 -7.55
N GLY A 6 -2.88 5.97 -8.55
CA GLY A 6 -1.85 6.95 -8.82
C GLY A 6 -2.28 8.29 -8.25
N LEU A 7 -1.47 8.86 -7.36
CA LEU A 7 -1.71 10.16 -6.73
C LEU A 7 -0.53 11.09 -6.99
N SER A 8 -0.80 12.30 -7.46
CA SER A 8 0.17 13.37 -7.57
C SER A 8 -0.12 14.44 -6.52
N ALA A 9 0.81 14.62 -5.59
CA ALA A 9 0.70 15.59 -4.50
C ALA A 9 2.07 16.16 -4.16
N ALA A 10 2.13 17.48 -3.93
CA ALA A 10 3.33 18.18 -3.48
C ALA A 10 4.60 17.89 -4.31
N GLY A 11 4.44 17.75 -5.63
CA GLY A 11 5.54 17.47 -6.57
C GLY A 11 5.96 16.00 -6.66
N HIS A 12 5.32 15.11 -5.90
CA HIS A 12 5.60 13.67 -5.89
C HIS A 12 4.45 12.88 -6.51
N ASN A 13 4.79 11.77 -7.17
CA ASN A 13 3.81 10.79 -7.61
C ASN A 13 3.97 9.51 -6.80
N ALA A 14 2.89 9.05 -6.18
CA ALA A 14 2.84 7.76 -5.51
C ALA A 14 1.89 6.82 -6.24
N ILE A 15 2.25 5.54 -6.23
CA ILE A 15 1.39 4.43 -6.60
C ILE A 15 1.09 3.63 -5.34
N ILE A 16 -0.19 3.50 -5.02
CA ILE A 16 -0.70 2.79 -3.84
C ILE A 16 -1.49 1.55 -4.30
N THR A 17 -1.20 0.39 -3.71
CA THR A 17 -1.84 -0.89 -4.04
C THR A 17 -2.19 -1.71 -2.83
N ASP A 18 -3.27 -2.49 -2.93
CA ASP A 18 -3.68 -3.47 -1.92
C ASP A 18 -2.88 -4.78 -2.04
N LEU A 19 -2.69 -5.50 -0.94
CA LEU A 19 -1.95 -6.78 -0.93
C LEU A 19 -2.84 -8.02 -1.05
N ARG A 20 -4.15 -7.87 -1.15
CA ARG A 20 -5.11 -8.98 -1.08
C ARG A 20 -4.98 -9.91 -2.28
N VAL A 21 -4.93 -11.21 -1.97
CA VAL A 21 -5.33 -12.30 -2.85
C VAL A 21 -6.60 -12.88 -2.26
N THR A 22 -7.68 -12.86 -3.03
CA THR A 22 -8.94 -13.50 -2.63
C THR A 22 -9.08 -14.83 -3.37
N PHE A 23 -9.47 -15.86 -2.64
CA PHE A 23 -9.80 -17.18 -3.16
C PHE A 23 -11.13 -17.66 -2.58
N HIS A 24 -11.85 -18.47 -3.35
CA HIS A 24 -13.10 -19.07 -2.92
C HIS A 24 -12.82 -20.43 -2.28
N ASP A 25 -13.08 -20.54 -0.98
CA ASP A 25 -13.03 -21.79 -0.24
C ASP A 25 -14.47 -22.29 -0.01
N GLY A 26 -14.99 -23.00 -1.02
CA GLY A 26 -16.39 -23.41 -1.06
C GLY A 26 -17.35 -22.22 -1.06
N LYS A 27 -18.14 -22.05 0.02
CA LYS A 27 -19.09 -20.94 0.19
C LYS A 27 -18.49 -19.69 0.85
N LYS A 28 -17.23 -19.74 1.31
CA LYS A 28 -16.60 -18.61 2.00
C LYS A 28 -15.61 -17.90 1.08
N VAL A 29 -15.67 -16.57 1.08
CA VAL A 29 -14.64 -15.72 0.48
C VAL A 29 -13.51 -15.61 1.51
N ALA A 30 -12.35 -16.17 1.19
CA ALA A 30 -11.15 -16.11 2.02
C ALA A 30 -10.07 -15.31 1.29
N GLY A 31 -9.03 -14.90 2.00
CA GLY A 31 -7.89 -14.28 1.34
C GLY A 31 -6.68 -14.06 2.23
N LYS A 32 -5.56 -13.78 1.56
CA LYS A 32 -4.24 -13.57 2.17
C LYS A 32 -3.67 -12.24 1.68
N ASN A 33 -2.81 -11.61 2.48
CA ASN A 33 -2.14 -10.35 2.14
C ASN A 33 -0.75 -10.63 1.57
N THR A 34 -0.68 -11.36 0.46
CA THR A 34 0.57 -11.96 -0.05
C THR A 34 0.93 -11.54 -1.48
N SER A 35 0.16 -10.64 -2.10
CA SER A 35 0.42 -10.24 -3.49
C SER A 35 1.00 -8.85 -3.57
N LEU A 36 2.27 -8.77 -3.98
CA LEU A 36 2.88 -7.53 -4.39
C LEU A 36 2.42 -7.16 -5.81
N LYS A 37 1.85 -5.96 -5.94
CA LYS A 37 1.20 -5.49 -7.16
C LYS A 37 1.81 -4.22 -7.73
N SER A 38 2.80 -3.65 -7.06
CA SER A 38 3.57 -2.51 -7.52
C SER A 38 5.07 -2.77 -7.34
N GLY A 39 5.88 -2.03 -8.07
CA GLY A 39 7.34 -2.18 -8.09
C GLY A 39 8.01 -1.02 -8.82
N ILE A 40 9.34 -1.05 -8.84
CA ILE A 40 10.15 -0.23 -9.76
C ILE A 40 10.30 -1.04 -11.06
N LEU A 41 9.86 -0.51 -12.20
CA LEU A 41 9.96 -1.22 -13.48
C LEU A 41 11.38 -1.12 -14.04
N PHE A 42 11.92 0.09 -14.04
CA PHE A 42 13.28 0.46 -14.42
C PHE A 42 13.59 1.83 -13.79
N PRO A 43 14.86 2.28 -13.74
CA PRO A 43 15.19 3.60 -13.19
C PRO A 43 14.32 4.69 -13.81
N THR A 44 13.74 5.58 -13.02
CA THR A 44 12.74 6.60 -13.43
C THR A 44 11.34 6.10 -13.76
N CYS A 45 11.01 4.84 -13.47
CA CYS A 45 9.65 4.34 -13.66
C CYS A 45 9.21 3.37 -12.56
N ILE A 46 8.13 3.73 -11.87
CA ILE A 46 7.39 2.88 -10.93
C ILE A 46 6.09 2.41 -11.57
N PHE A 47 5.57 1.27 -11.14
CA PHE A 47 4.35 0.69 -11.71
C PHE A 47 3.42 0.08 -10.67
N ALA A 48 2.15 -0.09 -11.06
CA ALA A 48 1.21 -1.05 -10.46
C ALA A 48 0.50 -1.87 -11.54
N ARG A 49 0.15 -3.11 -11.22
CA ARG A 49 -0.52 -4.04 -12.12
C ARG A 49 -1.95 -4.34 -11.68
N VAL A 50 -2.89 -4.33 -12.62
CA VAL A 50 -4.28 -4.74 -12.42
C VAL A 50 -4.75 -5.69 -13.53
N GLY A 51 -5.77 -6.50 -13.24
CA GLY A 51 -6.30 -7.48 -14.19
C GLY A 51 -5.63 -8.84 -14.05
N ASN A 52 -5.29 -9.48 -15.18
CA ASN A 52 -4.69 -10.81 -15.17
C ASN A 52 -3.29 -10.80 -14.54
N VAL A 53 -3.12 -11.58 -13.47
CA VAL A 53 -1.88 -11.63 -12.66
C VAL A 53 -0.73 -12.22 -13.45
N GLU A 54 -0.96 -13.34 -14.14
CA GLU A 54 0.10 -14.07 -14.83
C GLU A 54 0.64 -13.29 -16.03
N HIS A 55 -0.24 -12.81 -16.90
CA HIS A 55 0.17 -12.08 -18.10
C HIS A 55 0.83 -10.73 -17.78
N SER A 56 0.37 -10.04 -16.73
CA SER A 56 1.05 -8.80 -16.29
C SER A 56 2.46 -9.07 -15.77
N ARG A 57 2.68 -10.17 -15.01
CA ARG A 57 4.01 -10.58 -14.54
C ARG A 57 4.93 -10.95 -15.70
N ILE A 58 4.44 -11.74 -16.67
CA ILE A 58 5.21 -12.09 -17.87
C ILE A 58 5.63 -10.82 -18.62
N PHE A 59 4.73 -9.87 -18.82
CA PHE A 59 5.05 -8.60 -19.47
C PHE A 59 6.14 -7.83 -18.72
N ILE A 60 6.00 -7.64 -17.41
CA ILE A 60 6.97 -6.91 -16.58
C ILE A 60 8.36 -7.55 -16.66
N ARG A 61 8.42 -8.88 -16.53
CA ARG A 61 9.68 -9.63 -16.62
C ARG A 61 10.34 -9.48 -17.99
N GLN A 62 9.57 -9.62 -19.06
CA GLN A 62 10.11 -9.46 -20.41
C GLN A 62 10.55 -8.02 -20.69
N ALA A 63 9.81 -7.03 -20.19
CA ALA A 63 10.21 -5.62 -20.28
C ALA A 63 11.55 -5.40 -19.57
N ARG A 64 11.67 -5.81 -18.30
CA ARG A 64 12.91 -5.70 -17.52
C ARG A 64 14.11 -6.36 -18.21
N ASN A 65 13.90 -7.51 -18.85
CA ASN A 65 14.96 -8.23 -19.55
C ASN A 65 15.33 -7.62 -20.92
N ALA A 66 14.39 -6.93 -21.57
CA ALA A 66 14.58 -6.34 -22.90
C ALA A 66 15.20 -4.95 -22.85
N LEU A 67 14.99 -4.22 -21.76
CA LEU A 67 15.52 -2.87 -21.59
C LEU A 67 17.01 -2.90 -21.28
N SER A 68 17.77 -2.09 -22.01
CA SER A 68 19.10 -1.72 -21.54
C SER A 68 18.93 -0.70 -20.40
N TYR A 69 19.94 -0.54 -19.55
CA TYR A 69 19.97 0.54 -18.55
C TYR A 69 20.94 1.65 -18.99
N PRO A 70 20.66 2.39 -20.08
CA PRO A 70 21.45 3.56 -20.45
C PRO A 70 21.36 4.63 -19.36
N THR A 71 22.35 5.52 -19.35
CA THR A 71 22.40 6.63 -18.38
C THR A 71 21.30 7.67 -18.60
N ASP A 72 20.63 7.69 -19.77
CA ASP A 72 19.58 8.65 -20.13
C ASP A 72 18.16 8.08 -19.95
N SER A 73 17.40 8.69 -19.04
CA SER A 73 16.01 8.31 -18.72
C SER A 73 15.04 8.42 -19.90
N ASN A 74 15.25 9.37 -20.83
CA ASN A 74 14.40 9.47 -22.02
C ASN A 74 14.64 8.31 -22.99
N ALA A 75 15.89 7.85 -23.10
CA ALA A 75 16.24 6.69 -23.91
C ALA A 75 15.58 5.42 -23.37
N ILE A 76 15.63 5.18 -22.05
CA ILE A 76 14.97 4.02 -21.43
C ILE A 76 13.46 4.03 -21.69
N TRP A 77 12.82 5.18 -21.48
CA TRP A 77 11.39 5.30 -21.70
C TRP A 77 11.02 5.02 -23.16
N LYS A 78 11.82 5.49 -24.11
CA LYS A 78 11.59 5.23 -25.53
C LYS A 78 11.79 3.75 -25.88
N GLU A 79 12.84 3.10 -25.37
CA GLU A 79 13.04 1.66 -25.50
C GLU A 79 11.85 0.87 -24.93
N PHE A 80 11.29 1.33 -23.81
CA PHE A 80 10.10 0.73 -23.22
C PHE A 80 8.84 0.91 -24.08
N GLU A 81 8.63 2.09 -24.66
CA GLU A 81 7.53 2.31 -25.62
C GLU A 81 7.65 1.41 -26.85
N ASP A 82 8.87 1.23 -27.36
CA ASP A 82 9.15 0.38 -28.53
C ASP A 82 8.93 -1.10 -28.19
N PHE A 83 9.41 -1.56 -27.03
CA PHE A 83 9.12 -2.89 -26.50
C PHE A 83 7.61 -3.13 -26.34
N ALA A 84 6.92 -2.19 -25.67
CA ALA A 84 5.49 -2.30 -25.41
C ALA A 84 4.67 -2.30 -26.71
N THR A 85 5.14 -1.62 -27.75
CA THR A 85 4.50 -1.62 -29.07
C THR A 85 4.69 -2.95 -29.80
N ALA A 86 5.87 -3.57 -29.68
CA ALA A 86 6.20 -4.85 -30.30
C ALA A 86 5.67 -6.06 -29.52
N TYR A 87 5.29 -5.89 -28.26
CA TYR A 87 4.85 -6.98 -27.39
C TYR A 87 3.58 -7.68 -27.92
N SER A 88 3.61 -9.01 -27.90
CA SER A 88 2.48 -9.85 -28.30
C SER A 88 1.44 -9.95 -27.18
N TYR A 89 0.54 -8.98 -27.10
CA TYR A 89 -0.53 -8.96 -26.09
C TYR A 89 -1.54 -10.10 -26.26
N PRO A 90 -2.10 -10.62 -25.15
CA PRO A 90 -3.14 -11.63 -25.21
C PRO A 90 -4.40 -11.10 -25.90
N ILE A 91 -5.01 -11.92 -26.74
CA ILE A 91 -6.25 -11.60 -27.46
C ILE A 91 -7.49 -11.88 -26.59
N ASP A 92 -7.43 -12.93 -25.75
CA ASP A 92 -8.53 -13.30 -24.86
C ASP A 92 -8.77 -12.22 -23.79
N PRO A 93 -9.99 -11.64 -23.69
CA PRO A 93 -10.33 -10.65 -22.69
C PRO A 93 -10.04 -11.06 -21.24
N ARG A 94 -10.12 -12.36 -20.91
CA ARG A 94 -9.84 -12.89 -19.56
C ARG A 94 -8.37 -12.82 -19.18
N LEU A 95 -7.51 -12.70 -20.18
CA LEU A 95 -6.05 -12.63 -20.03
C LEU A 95 -5.55 -11.17 -20.07
N GLN A 96 -6.44 -10.20 -20.27
CA GLN A 96 -6.09 -8.79 -20.32
C GLN A 96 -5.70 -8.25 -18.94
N PHE A 97 -4.77 -7.31 -18.96
CA PHE A 97 -4.26 -6.55 -17.82
C PHE A 97 -4.04 -5.08 -18.19
N LYS A 98 -3.87 -4.25 -17.17
CA LYS A 98 -3.41 -2.87 -17.32
C LYS A 98 -2.27 -2.61 -16.34
N LEU A 99 -1.34 -1.74 -16.75
CA LEU A 99 -0.32 -1.20 -15.87
C LEU A 99 -0.59 0.29 -15.66
N LEU A 100 -0.64 0.71 -14.41
CA LEU A 100 -0.45 2.11 -14.05
C LEU A 100 1.05 2.34 -13.96
N LEU A 101 1.56 3.30 -14.71
CA LEU A 101 2.96 3.67 -14.72
C LEU A 101 3.06 5.09 -14.20
N SER A 102 4.07 5.37 -13.38
CA SER A 102 4.57 6.72 -13.24
C SER A 102 5.99 6.75 -13.77
N THR A 103 6.35 7.79 -14.52
CA THR A 103 7.73 7.96 -14.96
C THR A 103 8.21 9.39 -14.82
N GLN A 104 9.48 9.55 -14.46
CA GLN A 104 10.19 10.81 -14.43
C GLN A 104 11.18 10.90 -15.60
N ARG A 105 10.67 11.21 -16.80
CA ARG A 105 11.46 11.26 -18.05
C ARG A 105 12.66 12.23 -17.99
N GLN A 106 12.59 13.25 -17.13
CA GLN A 106 13.69 14.19 -16.87
C GLN A 106 13.82 14.41 -15.36
N ARG A 107 15.04 14.25 -14.81
CA ARG A 107 15.33 14.36 -13.36
C ARG A 107 14.84 15.63 -12.66
N GLN A 108 14.60 16.72 -13.40
CA GLN A 108 14.14 18.00 -12.86
C GLN A 108 12.65 18.28 -13.12
N LYS A 109 11.94 17.41 -13.85
CA LYS A 109 10.51 17.54 -14.10
C LYS A 109 9.71 16.66 -13.14
N GLN A 110 8.48 17.09 -12.88
CA GLN A 110 7.50 16.30 -12.16
C GLN A 110 7.23 15.00 -12.91
N ALA A 111 7.11 13.90 -12.18
CA ALA A 111 6.74 12.63 -12.78
C ALA A 111 5.33 12.70 -13.38
N GLU A 112 5.11 11.95 -14.45
CA GLU A 112 3.84 11.86 -15.16
C GLU A 112 3.26 10.46 -14.98
N PHE A 113 1.93 10.34 -15.04
CA PHE A 113 1.26 9.05 -15.04
C PHE A 113 0.90 8.62 -16.45
N PHE A 114 1.02 7.31 -16.71
CA PHE A 114 0.60 6.66 -17.94
C PHE A 114 -0.18 5.39 -17.60
N VAL A 115 -1.06 4.97 -18.52
CA VAL A 115 -1.71 3.67 -18.47
C VAL A 115 -1.32 2.90 -19.70
N LEU A 116 -0.72 1.73 -19.48
CA LEU A 116 -0.59 0.69 -20.50
C LEU A 116 -1.81 -0.21 -20.41
N ASP A 117 -2.54 -0.36 -21.51
CA ASP A 117 -3.72 -1.21 -21.57
C ASP A 117 -3.52 -2.30 -22.63
N SER A 118 -3.46 -3.56 -22.19
CA SER A 118 -3.26 -4.70 -23.09
C SER A 118 -4.41 -4.92 -24.08
N SER A 119 -5.61 -4.40 -23.78
CA SER A 119 -6.76 -4.50 -24.67
C SER A 119 -6.64 -3.57 -25.88
N THR A 120 -6.13 -2.36 -25.68
CA THR A 120 -5.89 -1.36 -26.73
C THR A 120 -4.47 -1.38 -27.25
N ARG A 121 -3.57 -2.12 -26.60
CA ARG A 121 -2.14 -2.27 -26.93
C ARG A 121 -1.43 -0.92 -27.01
N SER A 122 -1.78 -0.02 -26.10
CA SER A 122 -1.28 1.35 -26.12
C SER A 122 -0.94 1.87 -24.73
N ILE A 123 -0.01 2.81 -24.70
CA ILE A 123 0.36 3.58 -23.53
C ILE A 123 -0.22 4.98 -23.72
N GLN A 124 -1.00 5.46 -22.74
CA GLN A 124 -1.65 6.77 -22.81
C GLN A 124 -1.34 7.59 -21.56
N PRO A 125 -1.02 8.90 -21.69
CA PRO A 125 -0.87 9.78 -20.55
C PRO A 125 -2.21 9.91 -19.80
N THR A 126 -2.15 10.19 -18.51
CA THR A 126 -3.36 10.31 -17.67
C THR A 126 -3.27 11.48 -16.68
N LYS A 127 -4.34 11.64 -15.90
CA LYS A 127 -4.52 12.73 -14.94
C LYS A 127 -3.61 12.55 -13.71
N SER A 128 -3.50 13.62 -12.92
CA SER A 128 -2.79 13.66 -11.63
C SER A 128 -3.35 12.73 -10.56
N ILE A 129 -4.60 12.30 -10.72
CA ILE A 129 -5.22 11.23 -9.92
C ILE A 129 -5.82 10.21 -10.86
N ILE A 130 -5.48 8.94 -10.66
CA ILE A 130 -6.04 7.83 -11.40
C ILE A 130 -6.21 6.62 -10.49
N THR A 131 -7.29 5.88 -10.71
CA THR A 131 -7.54 4.61 -10.04
C THR A 131 -7.78 3.52 -11.08
N LEU A 132 -7.25 2.32 -10.85
CA LEU A 132 -7.38 1.15 -11.71
C LEU A 132 -7.83 -0.07 -10.89
N GLY A 133 -8.47 -1.04 -11.57
CA GLY A 133 -8.79 -2.35 -10.98
C GLY A 133 -10.23 -2.51 -10.47
N SER A 134 -10.48 -3.62 -9.78
CA SER A 134 -11.81 -4.05 -9.35
C SER A 134 -12.38 -3.23 -8.19
N GLY A 135 -11.53 -2.58 -7.39
CA GLY A 135 -11.97 -1.73 -6.27
C GLY A 135 -12.59 -0.39 -6.67
N LYS A 136 -12.49 0.01 -7.94
CA LYS A 136 -12.92 1.34 -8.42
C LYS A 136 -14.38 1.65 -8.11
N SER A 137 -15.29 0.72 -8.40
CA SER A 137 -16.72 0.93 -8.20
C SER A 137 -17.11 1.16 -6.74
N ILE A 138 -16.25 0.75 -5.80
CA ILE A 138 -16.49 0.86 -4.35
C ILE A 138 -15.76 2.09 -3.80
N LEU A 139 -14.49 2.29 -4.17
CA LEU A 139 -13.60 3.24 -3.53
C LEU A 139 -13.50 4.58 -4.27
N ASP A 140 -13.77 4.66 -5.57
CA ASP A 140 -13.54 5.89 -6.35
C ASP A 140 -14.34 7.08 -5.79
N GLN A 141 -15.60 6.87 -5.39
CA GLN A 141 -16.40 7.96 -4.83
C GLN A 141 -15.78 8.51 -3.54
N LEU A 142 -15.29 7.64 -2.66
CA LEU A 142 -14.64 8.04 -1.40
C LEU A 142 -13.29 8.70 -1.67
N VAL A 143 -12.45 8.07 -2.48
CA VAL A 143 -11.10 8.56 -2.81
C VAL A 143 -11.20 9.90 -3.53
N LEU A 144 -11.97 10.00 -4.61
CA LEU A 144 -12.03 11.24 -5.41
C LEU A 144 -12.70 12.40 -4.66
N LYS A 145 -13.70 12.12 -3.80
CA LYS A 145 -14.38 13.15 -3.00
C LYS A 145 -13.49 13.66 -1.86
N ASN A 146 -12.84 12.75 -1.13
CA ASN A 146 -12.14 13.09 0.10
C ASN A 146 -10.65 13.36 -0.12
N TYR A 147 -10.06 12.95 -1.25
CA TYR A 147 -8.63 13.09 -1.52
C TYR A 147 -8.13 14.51 -1.26
N ARG A 148 -8.80 15.54 -1.81
CA ARG A 148 -8.38 16.92 -1.64
C ARG A 148 -8.49 17.38 -0.20
N ALA A 149 -9.62 17.15 0.45
CA ALA A 149 -9.82 17.54 1.85
C ALA A 149 -8.80 16.87 2.79
N VAL A 150 -8.49 15.59 2.55
CA VAL A 150 -7.46 14.84 3.29
C VAL A 150 -6.09 15.44 3.00
N ILE A 151 -5.70 15.61 1.74
CA ILE A 151 -4.41 16.24 1.36
C ILE A 151 -4.29 17.62 1.99
N ASP A 152 -5.29 18.48 1.87
CA ASP A 152 -5.26 19.86 2.35
C ASP A 152 -5.14 19.91 3.88
N ALA A 153 -5.92 19.09 4.61
CA ALA A 153 -5.81 18.98 6.06
C ALA A 153 -4.44 18.45 6.51
N LEU A 154 -3.85 17.52 5.74
CA LEU A 154 -2.51 17.01 5.99
C LEU A 154 -1.46 18.09 5.75
N MET A 155 -1.52 18.78 4.62
CA MET A 155 -0.62 19.88 4.26
C MET A 155 -0.69 21.02 5.28
N GLU A 156 -1.88 21.30 5.83
CA GLU A 156 -2.08 22.33 6.85
C GLU A 156 -1.46 21.96 8.19
N LYS A 157 -1.72 20.74 8.69
CA LYS A 157 -1.10 20.23 9.93
C LYS A 157 0.42 20.07 9.83
N SER A 158 0.93 20.11 8.61
CA SER A 158 2.32 19.85 8.29
C SER A 158 3.09 21.09 7.84
N LYS A 159 2.54 22.31 8.00
CA LYS A 159 3.23 23.55 7.61
C LYS A 159 4.53 23.81 8.37
N ASP A 160 4.65 23.28 9.59
CA ASP A 160 5.74 23.61 10.51
C ASP A 160 6.88 22.55 10.58
N ARG A 161 6.88 21.51 9.73
CA ARG A 161 8.03 20.57 9.68
C ARG A 161 8.44 20.16 8.25
N PRO A 162 9.74 19.90 8.00
CA PRO A 162 10.27 19.74 6.64
C PRO A 162 10.02 18.37 5.97
N PHE A 163 9.66 17.32 6.71
CA PHE A 163 9.61 15.93 6.18
C PHE A 163 8.27 15.53 5.51
N HIS A 164 7.37 16.47 5.24
CA HIS A 164 5.94 16.15 5.18
C HIS A 164 5.35 15.83 3.80
N ASN A 165 5.96 16.30 2.72
CA ASN A 165 5.45 16.04 1.36
C ASN A 165 5.57 14.56 0.95
N GLU A 166 6.40 13.78 1.65
CA GLU A 166 6.57 12.33 1.43
C GLU A 166 5.63 11.50 2.34
N MET A 167 4.87 12.14 3.24
CA MET A 167 4.05 11.45 4.24
C MET A 167 2.64 11.13 3.76
N TYR A 168 2.12 11.84 2.76
CA TYR A 168 0.77 11.61 2.26
C TYR A 168 0.50 10.15 1.81
N PRO A 169 1.43 9.43 1.14
CA PRO A 169 1.14 8.06 0.70
C PRO A 169 0.92 7.12 1.89
N TYR A 170 1.63 7.31 3.00
CA TYR A 170 1.44 6.53 4.23
C TYR A 170 0.04 6.74 4.81
N LEU A 171 -0.42 7.99 4.84
CA LEU A 171 -1.73 8.35 5.38
C LEU A 171 -2.86 7.79 4.51
N PHE A 172 -2.70 7.85 3.18
CA PHE A 172 -3.62 7.17 2.27
C PHE A 172 -3.61 5.65 2.47
N CYS A 173 -2.44 5.02 2.62
CA CYS A 173 -2.35 3.58 2.86
C CYS A 173 -3.02 3.18 4.16
N MET A 174 -2.80 3.93 5.25
CA MET A 174 -3.47 3.70 6.52
C MET A 174 -5.00 3.86 6.38
N TRP A 175 -5.47 4.94 5.76
CA TRP A 175 -6.91 5.18 5.55
C TRP A 175 -7.56 4.07 4.71
N LEU A 176 -6.94 3.68 3.60
CA LEU A 176 -7.42 2.62 2.73
C LEU A 176 -7.40 1.27 3.44
N THR A 177 -6.33 0.95 4.16
CA THR A 177 -6.23 -0.28 4.98
C THR A 177 -7.37 -0.35 5.98
N GLN A 178 -7.70 0.77 6.63
CA GLN A 178 -8.80 0.83 7.59
C GLN A 178 -10.18 0.62 6.94
N LEU A 179 -10.39 1.09 5.72
CA LEU A 179 -11.61 0.78 4.96
C LEU A 179 -11.76 -0.71 4.70
N THR A 180 -10.65 -1.46 4.54
CA THR A 180 -10.69 -2.92 4.36
C THR A 180 -11.05 -3.69 5.63
N LYS A 181 -10.96 -3.06 6.80
CA LYS A 181 -11.26 -3.68 8.10
C LYS A 181 -12.62 -3.30 8.67
N SER A 182 -13.20 -2.21 8.17
CA SER A 182 -14.47 -1.64 8.63
C SER A 182 -15.64 -2.00 7.69
N PHE A 183 -16.64 -1.11 7.57
CA PHE A 183 -17.90 -1.37 6.86
C PHE A 183 -17.77 -1.79 5.39
N GLU A 184 -16.75 -1.33 4.65
CA GLU A 184 -16.60 -1.72 3.23
C GLU A 184 -15.96 -3.11 3.06
N ARG A 185 -15.52 -3.75 4.15
CA ARG A 185 -14.76 -5.00 4.11
C ARG A 185 -15.40 -6.04 3.22
N VAL A 186 -16.67 -6.37 3.44
CA VAL A 186 -17.34 -7.46 2.71
C VAL A 186 -17.33 -7.19 1.20
N LYS A 187 -17.76 -5.98 0.80
CA LYS A 187 -17.80 -5.58 -0.61
C LYS A 187 -16.41 -5.56 -1.25
N LEU A 188 -15.41 -5.07 -0.51
CA LEU A 188 -14.02 -5.04 -0.97
C LEU A 188 -13.47 -6.46 -1.14
N GLU A 189 -13.68 -7.32 -0.14
CA GLU A 189 -13.22 -8.72 -0.17
C GLU A 189 -13.86 -9.50 -1.33
N GLU A 190 -15.15 -9.31 -1.57
CA GLU A 190 -15.88 -9.85 -2.73
C GLU A 190 -15.34 -9.34 -4.07
N ALA A 191 -14.94 -8.07 -4.14
CA ALA A 191 -14.25 -7.49 -5.29
C ALA A 191 -12.76 -7.87 -5.37
N GLY A 192 -12.28 -8.71 -4.47
CA GLY A 192 -10.89 -9.16 -4.38
C GLY A 192 -9.89 -8.04 -4.08
N VAL A 193 -10.31 -7.06 -3.30
CA VAL A 193 -9.52 -5.94 -2.79
C VAL A 193 -9.53 -5.99 -1.28
N GLY A 194 -8.41 -5.74 -0.63
CA GLY A 194 -8.42 -5.68 0.83
C GLY A 194 -7.04 -5.75 1.47
N GLY A 195 -7.05 -6.03 2.76
CA GLY A 195 -5.82 -6.18 3.51
C GLY A 195 -5.07 -4.86 3.66
N VAL A 196 -3.77 -4.99 3.80
CA VAL A 196 -2.87 -3.85 3.95
C VAL A 196 -2.61 -3.23 2.58
N PHE A 197 -2.70 -1.91 2.52
CA PHE A 197 -2.22 -1.12 1.39
C PHE A 197 -0.76 -0.72 1.61
N HIS A 198 0.00 -0.69 0.53
CA HIS A 198 1.38 -0.24 0.51
C HIS A 198 1.60 0.67 -0.70
N PHE A 199 2.78 1.29 -0.77
CA PHE A 199 3.09 2.20 -1.87
C PHE A 199 4.56 2.19 -2.29
N ILE A 200 4.78 2.75 -3.48
CA ILE A 200 6.07 3.17 -4.02
C ILE A 200 5.85 4.58 -4.59
N PHE A 201 6.85 5.46 -4.50
CA PHE A 201 6.69 6.84 -4.96
C PHE A 201 7.96 7.40 -5.60
N HIS A 202 7.80 8.45 -6.40
CA HIS A 202 8.91 9.30 -6.85
C HIS A 202 9.12 10.42 -5.85
N GLY A 203 10.31 10.45 -5.27
CA GLY A 203 10.82 11.54 -4.44
C GLY A 203 11.72 12.48 -5.24
N PRO A 204 12.40 13.44 -4.58
CA PRO A 204 13.23 14.42 -5.27
C PRO A 204 14.46 13.84 -5.99
N GLN A 205 14.98 12.69 -5.54
CA GLN A 205 16.20 12.09 -6.10
C GLN A 205 15.97 10.78 -6.87
N GLY A 206 14.71 10.35 -7.05
CA GLY A 206 14.39 9.13 -7.79
C GLY A 206 13.21 8.35 -7.20
N GLU A 207 13.23 7.04 -7.36
CA GLU A 207 12.22 6.12 -6.85
C GLU A 207 12.52 5.74 -5.39
N TYR A 208 11.47 5.67 -4.58
CA TYR A 208 11.56 5.28 -3.19
C TYR A 208 10.49 4.25 -2.88
N THR A 209 10.91 3.22 -2.16
CA THR A 209 10.02 2.24 -1.53
C THR A 209 9.52 2.78 -0.19
N GLN A 210 8.42 2.20 0.29
CA GLN A 210 7.84 2.55 1.58
C GLN A 210 8.83 2.21 2.72
N LYS A 211 9.25 3.23 3.49
CA LYS A 211 10.01 3.06 4.72
C LYS A 211 9.12 2.46 5.82
N PRO A 212 9.68 1.97 6.94
CA PRO A 212 8.90 1.38 8.01
C PRO A 212 7.78 2.29 8.51
N ALA A 213 6.57 1.74 8.51
CA ALA A 213 5.37 2.39 8.99
C ALA A 213 4.62 1.47 9.96
N PHE A 214 4.22 2.04 11.08
CA PHE A 214 3.35 1.40 12.06
C PHE A 214 1.94 1.99 11.95
N TYR A 215 0.97 1.18 11.53
CA TYR A 215 -0.42 1.56 11.41
C TYR A 215 -1.23 1.01 12.57
N VAL A 216 -1.88 1.90 13.31
CA VAL A 216 -2.86 1.56 14.36
C VAL A 216 -4.23 2.03 13.91
N LEU A 217 -5.09 1.08 13.62
CA LEU A 217 -6.39 1.32 13.00
C LEU A 217 -7.46 1.03 14.04
N PHE A 218 -8.40 1.94 14.23
CA PHE A 218 -9.49 1.82 15.21
C PHE A 218 -10.86 1.82 14.53
N ASP A 219 -11.75 0.92 14.92
CA ASP A 219 -13.15 1.01 14.55
C ASP A 219 -14.03 0.95 15.80
N LEU A 220 -15.13 1.68 15.79
CA LEU A 220 -15.98 1.84 16.97
C LEU A 220 -17.38 1.34 16.69
N ASP A 221 -17.77 0.26 17.37
CA ASP A 221 -19.14 -0.23 17.36
C ASP A 221 -19.95 0.53 18.41
N LYS A 222 -20.68 1.55 17.93
CA LYS A 222 -21.52 2.40 18.77
C LYS A 222 -22.69 1.63 19.39
N GLN A 223 -23.17 0.56 18.75
CA GLN A 223 -24.31 -0.19 19.26
C GLN A 223 -23.92 -1.00 20.50
N ASN A 224 -22.73 -1.60 20.47
CA ASN A 224 -22.22 -2.41 21.57
C ASN A 224 -21.24 -1.67 22.50
N ASN A 225 -20.97 -0.39 22.22
CA ASN A 225 -19.97 0.43 22.93
C ASN A 225 -18.58 -0.24 22.98
N GLN A 226 -18.14 -0.80 21.85
CA GLN A 226 -16.87 -1.51 21.72
C GLN A 226 -15.92 -0.78 20.77
N VAL A 227 -14.64 -0.80 21.10
CA VAL A 227 -13.57 -0.33 20.22
C VAL A 227 -12.77 -1.54 19.76
N PHE A 228 -12.67 -1.70 18.45
CA PHE A 228 -11.80 -2.65 17.80
C PHE A 228 -10.55 -1.92 17.34
N TRP A 229 -9.43 -2.63 17.35
CA TRP A 229 -8.22 -2.11 16.77
C TRP A 229 -7.40 -3.19 16.08
N TRP A 230 -6.59 -2.76 15.10
CA TRP A 230 -5.63 -3.57 14.38
C TRP A 230 -4.31 -2.83 14.29
N GLN A 231 -3.21 -3.57 14.42
CA GLN A 231 -1.85 -3.04 14.30
C GLN A 231 -1.12 -3.73 13.15
N TYR A 232 -0.46 -2.91 12.33
CA TYR A 232 0.38 -3.38 11.24
C TYR A 232 1.73 -2.68 11.28
N ARG A 233 2.82 -3.42 11.12
CA ARG A 233 4.11 -2.86 10.71
C ARG A 233 4.35 -3.23 9.26
N VAL A 234 4.63 -2.24 8.42
CA VAL A 234 4.79 -2.40 6.97
C VAL A 234 6.07 -1.71 6.54
N CYS A 235 6.98 -2.43 5.92
CA CYS A 235 8.24 -1.86 5.44
C CYS A 235 8.76 -2.58 4.21
N TYR A 236 9.51 -1.86 3.37
CA TYR A 236 10.43 -2.50 2.43
C TYR A 236 11.79 -2.73 3.09
N VAL A 237 12.32 -3.93 2.92
CA VAL A 237 13.71 -4.29 3.21
C VAL A 237 14.28 -4.86 1.92
N GLU A 238 15.28 -4.18 1.37
CA GLU A 238 15.83 -4.47 0.04
C GLU A 238 14.71 -4.55 -1.03
N ASP A 239 14.43 -5.74 -1.54
CA ASP A 239 13.41 -6.04 -2.53
C ASP A 239 12.25 -6.81 -1.94
N MET A 240 11.91 -6.58 -0.68
CA MET A 240 10.85 -7.32 -0.01
C MET A 240 9.97 -6.42 0.79
N LEU A 241 8.67 -6.65 0.68
CA LEU A 241 7.70 -6.03 1.54
C LEU A 241 7.43 -6.96 2.73
N VAL A 242 7.77 -6.49 3.92
CA VAL A 242 7.48 -7.15 5.18
C VAL A 242 6.23 -6.53 5.79
N VAL A 243 5.29 -7.37 6.17
CA VAL A 243 4.02 -6.99 6.82
C VAL A 243 3.86 -7.81 8.08
N ASP A 244 4.01 -7.18 9.23
CA ASP A 244 3.69 -7.79 10.52
C ASP A 244 2.26 -7.40 10.91
N GLU A 245 1.35 -8.36 10.97
CA GLU A 245 0.05 -8.19 11.61
C GLU A 245 0.18 -8.55 13.10
N MET A 246 0.02 -7.55 13.97
CA MET A 246 0.16 -7.75 15.40
C MET A 246 -1.21 -8.13 15.99
N ILE A 247 -1.29 -9.34 16.55
CA ILE A 247 -2.51 -9.82 17.20
C ILE A 247 -2.53 -9.24 18.62
N PRO A 248 -3.60 -8.51 19.01
CA PRO A 248 -3.72 -8.01 20.37
C PRO A 248 -3.57 -9.16 21.37
N PRO A 249 -2.82 -8.98 22.48
CA PRO A 249 -2.77 -9.98 23.52
C PRO A 249 -4.19 -10.19 24.08
N ARG A 250 -4.78 -11.36 23.82
CA ARG A 250 -6.04 -11.75 24.47
C ARG A 250 -5.77 -11.88 25.98
N GLN A 251 -6.57 -11.20 26.80
CA GLN A 251 -6.41 -11.15 28.27
C GLN A 251 -6.47 -12.54 28.94
N ASP A 252 -6.99 -13.53 28.24
CA ASP A 252 -7.31 -14.87 28.68
C ASP A 252 -6.25 -15.94 28.30
N ASN A 253 -5.31 -15.64 27.39
CA ASN A 253 -4.26 -16.58 26.98
C ASN A 253 -2.87 -15.99 27.20
N LYS A 254 -2.28 -16.26 28.39
CA LYS A 254 -0.89 -15.90 28.74
C LYS A 254 0.18 -16.41 27.76
N TRP A 255 -0.18 -17.33 26.86
CA TRP A 255 0.71 -17.93 25.85
C TRP A 255 0.65 -17.23 24.48
N LEU A 256 -0.24 -16.26 24.27
CA LEU A 256 -0.35 -15.48 23.03
C LEU A 256 -0.05 -13.99 23.28
N ARG A 257 0.91 -13.69 24.15
CA ARG A 257 1.50 -12.35 24.21
C ARG A 257 2.32 -12.15 22.93
N GLY A 258 1.91 -11.21 22.08
CA GLY A 258 2.71 -10.80 20.91
C GLY A 258 2.76 -11.82 19.78
N ALA A 259 1.68 -12.57 19.52
CA ALA A 259 1.61 -13.37 18.30
C ALA A 259 1.63 -12.44 17.08
N GLN A 260 2.82 -12.26 16.51
CA GLN A 260 3.04 -11.53 15.27
C GLN A 260 2.82 -12.50 14.11
N ASN A 261 1.87 -12.21 13.24
CA ASN A 261 1.75 -12.92 11.99
C ASN A 261 2.53 -12.14 10.93
N ARG A 262 3.79 -12.54 10.72
CA ARG A 262 4.68 -11.94 9.73
C ARG A 262 4.42 -12.52 8.35
N THR A 263 4.19 -11.64 7.38
CA THR A 263 4.13 -11.97 5.96
C THR A 263 5.28 -11.27 5.25
N VAL A 264 6.15 -12.04 4.60
CA VAL A 264 7.22 -11.52 3.74
C VAL A 264 6.83 -11.75 2.28
N ILE A 265 6.84 -10.68 1.49
CA ILE A 265 6.48 -10.71 0.08
C ILE A 265 7.67 -10.22 -0.73
N VAL A 266 8.24 -11.10 -1.54
CA VAL A 266 9.45 -10.80 -2.31
C VAL A 266 9.08 -10.12 -3.64
N ASP A 267 9.71 -8.98 -3.93
CA ASP A 267 9.70 -8.23 -5.20
C ASP A 267 10.70 -8.84 -6.22
N ARG A 268 10.76 -10.18 -6.28
CA ARG A 268 11.53 -10.92 -7.30
C ARG A 268 10.62 -11.86 -8.08
N ASP A 269 10.99 -12.04 -9.35
CA ASP A 269 10.46 -12.98 -10.36
C ASP A 269 10.46 -14.47 -9.95
N SER A 270 10.42 -14.84 -8.67
CA SER A 270 10.44 -16.25 -8.25
C SER A 270 9.07 -16.91 -8.49
N VAL A 271 9.12 -17.93 -9.33
CA VAL A 271 8.02 -18.73 -9.91
C VAL A 271 7.40 -19.72 -8.89
N GLN A 272 7.61 -19.56 -7.57
CA GLN A 272 7.14 -20.55 -6.62
C GLN A 272 6.13 -19.99 -5.61
N ASN A 273 4.87 -20.34 -5.88
CA ASN A 273 3.77 -20.49 -4.92
C ASN A 273 3.36 -19.25 -4.12
N GLU A 274 2.44 -18.45 -4.68
CA GLU A 274 1.59 -17.51 -3.92
C GLU A 274 0.73 -18.21 -2.83
N THR A 275 0.74 -19.55 -2.75
CA THR A 275 -0.01 -20.36 -1.80
C THR A 275 0.69 -20.61 -0.46
N THR A 276 2.01 -20.46 -0.38
CA THR A 276 2.80 -20.67 0.83
C THR A 276 3.56 -19.41 1.15
N GLY A 277 3.35 -18.84 2.35
CA GLY A 277 4.37 -17.95 2.91
C GLY A 277 5.71 -18.68 2.79
N LEU A 278 6.71 -18.02 2.22
CA LEU A 278 8.04 -18.59 2.08
C LEU A 278 8.55 -18.94 3.49
N HIS A 279 8.48 -20.22 3.86
CA HIS A 279 9.37 -20.78 4.87
C HIS A 279 10.75 -20.86 4.21
N ILE A 280 11.50 -19.76 4.29
CA ILE A 280 12.89 -19.73 3.88
C ILE A 280 13.65 -20.59 4.90
N ALA A 281 14.33 -21.63 4.43
CA ALA A 281 15.22 -22.43 5.28
C ALA A 281 16.36 -21.52 5.77
N GLY A 282 16.52 -21.39 7.09
CA GLY A 282 17.45 -20.44 7.74
C GLY A 282 16.75 -19.24 8.39
N GLN A 283 15.63 -19.50 9.09
CA GLN A 283 14.71 -18.48 9.60
C GLN A 283 15.38 -17.46 10.55
N ASP A 284 16.37 -17.88 11.34
CA ASP A 284 17.01 -17.05 12.37
C ASP A 284 17.94 -15.97 11.77
N ASP A 285 18.85 -16.33 10.85
CA ASP A 285 19.80 -15.39 10.21
C ASP A 285 19.07 -14.32 9.38
N TRP A 286 17.95 -14.70 8.79
CA TRP A 286 17.11 -13.81 8.00
C TRP A 286 16.31 -12.83 8.85
N GLU A 287 15.67 -13.32 9.92
CA GLU A 287 14.90 -12.47 10.82
C GLU A 287 15.79 -11.43 11.49
N GLU A 288 17.01 -11.80 11.88
CA GLU A 288 18.01 -10.86 12.41
C GLU A 288 18.39 -9.79 11.37
N THR A 289 18.67 -10.19 10.13
CA THR A 289 18.99 -9.26 9.03
C THR A 289 17.84 -8.30 8.73
N VAL A 290 16.62 -8.81 8.64
CA VAL A 290 15.42 -7.99 8.39
C VAL A 290 15.14 -7.05 9.54
N ASN A 291 15.22 -7.52 10.79
CA ASN A 291 14.97 -6.69 11.96
C ASN A 291 16.04 -5.59 12.08
N SER A 292 17.33 -5.91 11.89
CA SER A 292 18.42 -4.93 11.88
C SER A 292 18.21 -3.87 10.78
N ALA A 293 17.84 -4.30 9.56
CA ALA A 293 17.57 -3.36 8.47
C ALA A 293 16.33 -2.48 8.71
N ILE A 294 15.37 -2.93 9.52
CA ILE A 294 14.21 -2.12 9.94
C ILE A 294 14.63 -1.11 11.02
N GLU A 295 15.43 -1.53 12.00
CA GLU A 295 15.91 -0.70 13.10
C GLU A 295 16.79 0.46 12.63
N ASP A 296 17.57 0.25 11.57
CA ASP A 296 18.42 1.29 10.97
C ASP A 296 17.63 2.35 10.18
N GLN A 297 16.34 2.10 9.91
CA GLN A 297 15.50 2.98 9.12
C GLN A 297 14.62 3.89 10.00
N PRO A 298 14.33 5.13 9.54
CA PRO A 298 13.41 6.00 10.28
C PRO A 298 11.99 5.41 10.29
N LEU A 299 11.47 5.16 11.48
CA LEU A 299 10.14 4.60 11.72
C LEU A 299 9.07 5.70 11.83
N TYR A 300 7.94 5.47 11.18
CA TYR A 300 6.79 6.38 11.22
C TYR A 300 5.58 5.71 11.85
N TYR A 301 4.99 6.35 12.86
CA TYR A 301 3.75 5.88 13.49
C TYR A 301 2.57 6.65 12.94
N PHE A 302 1.52 5.92 12.56
CA PHE A 302 0.24 6.48 12.14
C PHE A 302 -0.90 5.80 12.88
N CYS A 303 -1.76 6.61 13.47
CA CYS A 303 -2.96 6.17 14.16
C CYS A 303 -4.17 6.79 13.45
N GLY A 304 -5.14 5.95 13.07
CA GLY A 304 -6.35 6.35 12.37
C GLY A 304 -7.61 5.86 13.08
N LEU A 305 -8.55 6.77 13.32
CA LEU A 305 -9.87 6.44 13.86
C LEU A 305 -10.94 6.51 12.76
N ALA A 306 -11.71 5.43 12.60
CA ALA A 306 -12.88 5.37 11.73
C ALA A 306 -14.14 5.07 12.55
N PHE A 307 -15.28 5.54 12.06
CA PHE A 307 -16.59 5.22 12.63
C PHE A 307 -17.25 4.09 11.85
N THR A 308 -17.81 3.11 12.55
CA THR A 308 -18.64 2.04 11.93
C THR A 308 -19.83 2.60 11.17
N ASN A 309 -20.35 3.78 11.57
CA ASN A 309 -21.49 4.41 10.92
C ASN A 309 -21.05 5.27 9.71
N PRO A 310 -21.43 4.90 8.47
CA PRO A 310 -21.08 5.64 7.26
C PRO A 310 -21.54 7.11 7.27
N ALA A 311 -22.60 7.45 8.00
CA ALA A 311 -23.16 8.79 8.09
C ALA A 311 -22.32 9.79 8.91
N HIS A 312 -21.28 9.32 9.60
CA HIS A 312 -20.34 10.17 10.35
C HIS A 312 -18.92 10.16 9.77
N ARG A 313 -18.69 9.49 8.64
CA ARG A 313 -17.37 9.42 8.00
C ARG A 313 -16.85 10.77 7.52
N ASP A 314 -17.73 11.70 7.19
CA ASP A 314 -17.39 13.08 6.80
C ASP A 314 -17.03 13.97 8.00
N LYS A 315 -17.30 13.53 9.24
CA LYS A 315 -17.16 14.34 10.46
C LYS A 315 -15.91 14.07 11.30
N GLY A 316 -15.09 13.09 10.95
CA GLY A 316 -13.85 12.87 11.70
C GLY A 316 -13.04 11.68 11.21
N PHE A 317 -12.01 11.97 10.42
CA PHE A 317 -10.82 11.13 10.40
C PHE A 317 -9.76 11.85 11.23
N VAL A 318 -9.49 11.32 12.43
CA VAL A 318 -8.38 11.81 13.24
C VAL A 318 -7.18 10.94 12.90
N PHE A 319 -6.16 11.59 12.35
CA PHE A 319 -4.86 11.00 12.11
C PHE A 319 -3.87 11.59 13.08
N HIS A 320 -3.22 10.73 13.87
CA HIS A 320 -2.10 11.12 14.72
C HIS A 320 -0.82 10.47 14.19
N MET A 321 0.26 11.25 14.14
CA MET A 321 1.53 10.83 13.56
C MET A 321 2.69 11.28 14.44
N THR A 322 3.68 10.40 14.65
CA THR A 322 4.89 10.73 15.40
C THR A 322 6.10 9.94 14.89
N ASN A 323 7.27 10.56 15.03
CA ASN A 323 8.59 9.97 14.79
C ASN A 323 9.57 10.34 15.93
N THR A 324 9.09 10.76 17.11
CA THR A 324 9.91 11.41 18.16
C THR A 324 9.71 10.85 19.58
N ASP A 325 9.79 9.54 19.81
CA ASP A 325 9.79 8.89 21.15
C ASP A 325 8.57 9.13 22.07
N LYS A 326 7.58 9.91 21.64
CA LYS A 326 6.34 10.19 22.36
C LYS A 326 5.25 9.24 21.88
N TYR A 327 5.40 7.97 22.23
CA TYR A 327 4.53 6.90 21.75
C TYR A 327 3.43 6.55 22.76
N ILE A 328 2.25 6.19 22.25
CA ILE A 328 1.18 5.56 23.03
C ILE A 328 1.18 4.02 22.87
N ILE A 329 1.93 3.52 21.88
CA ILE A 329 2.18 2.10 21.58
C ILE A 329 3.66 2.00 21.13
N SER A 330 4.45 1.08 21.68
CA SER A 330 5.86 0.87 21.30
C SER A 330 6.02 0.36 19.86
N ASP A 331 7.24 0.36 19.34
CA ASP A 331 7.66 -0.33 18.09
C ASP A 331 7.33 -1.83 18.06
N GLU A 332 7.33 -2.47 19.22
CA GLU A 332 6.90 -3.87 19.41
C GLU A 332 5.37 -4.04 19.47
N GLY A 333 4.59 -2.95 19.39
CA GLY A 333 3.13 -2.99 19.47
C GLY A 333 2.57 -3.04 20.90
N ILE A 334 3.39 -2.78 21.91
CA ILE A 334 2.98 -2.80 23.33
C ILE A 334 2.32 -1.47 23.69
N GLU A 335 1.08 -1.53 24.16
CA GLU A 335 0.36 -0.35 24.64
C GLU A 335 1.04 0.27 25.87
N HIS A 336 1.32 1.57 25.83
CA HIS A 336 1.82 2.30 26.99
C HIS A 336 0.68 2.68 27.95
N ASP A 337 1.02 2.83 29.24
CA ASP A 337 0.10 3.33 30.26
C ASP A 337 -0.50 4.68 29.83
N GLY A 338 -1.83 4.69 29.63
CA GLY A 338 -2.57 5.87 29.18
C GLY A 338 -3.17 5.77 27.77
N PHE A 339 -2.92 4.68 27.03
CA PHE A 339 -3.56 4.43 25.74
C PHE A 339 -5.09 4.53 25.80
N ASN A 340 -5.73 3.77 26.70
CA ASN A 340 -7.18 3.81 26.90
C ASN A 340 -7.70 5.19 27.30
N LYS A 341 -6.92 5.94 28.10
CA LYS A 341 -7.26 7.31 28.47
C LYS A 341 -7.22 8.24 27.25
N LYS A 342 -6.21 8.13 26.40
CA LYS A 342 -6.06 8.94 25.19
C LYS A 342 -7.14 8.63 24.16
N ILE A 343 -7.50 7.37 23.99
CA ILE A 343 -8.64 6.96 23.18
C ILE A 343 -9.93 7.57 23.74
N ALA A 344 -10.15 7.49 25.06
CA ALA A 344 -11.33 8.11 25.68
C ALA A 344 -11.39 9.63 25.48
N GLU A 345 -10.26 10.34 25.56
CA GLU A 345 -10.17 11.78 25.25
C GLU A 345 -10.56 12.09 23.79
N ILE A 346 -10.03 11.32 22.83
CA ILE A 346 -10.39 11.49 21.41
C ILE A 346 -11.88 11.24 21.18
N LEU A 347 -12.46 10.27 21.90
CA LEU A 347 -13.88 9.94 21.84
C LEU A 347 -14.79 10.94 22.57
N SER A 348 -14.27 11.72 23.53
CA SER A 348 -15.05 12.77 24.20
C SER A 348 -15.07 14.09 23.44
N ASP A 349 -14.07 14.32 22.58
CA ASP A 349 -13.92 15.55 21.78
C ASP A 349 -14.58 15.46 20.39
N THR A 350 -15.23 14.32 20.06
CA THR A 350 -15.97 14.07 18.80
C THR A 350 -17.43 13.77 19.04
#